data_AF-A0A529Q516-F1
#
_entry.id   AF-A0A529Q516-F1
#
_cell.length_a   1.000
_cell.length_b   1.000
_cell.length_c   1.000
_cell.angle_alpha   90.00
_cell.angle_beta   90.00
_cell.angle_gamma   90.00
#
_symmetry.space_group_name_H-M   'P 1'
#
loop_
_entity.id
_entity.type
_entity.pdbx_description
1 polymer ?
#
loop_
_entity_poly.entity_id
_entity_poly.type
_entity_poly.pdbx_seq_one_letter_code
_entity_poly.pdbx_strand_id
1 'polypeptide(L)'
;VMGYGSSKTALNAITLAFARELAPHGMMVNAAAPGYTATDLNAHRGGRTVQQAAEIIVRLATLEPGGPTGGYFDEDGALPW
;
A
#
# COMPACT_ATOMS: atom_id res chain seq x y z
N VAL A 1 2.66 15.83 12.44
CA VAL A 1 1.90 14.64 12.90
C VAL A 1 0.53 14.53 12.24
N MET A 2 -0.28 15.60 12.14
CA MET A 2 -1.60 15.53 11.48
C MET A 2 -1.54 15.45 9.94
N GLY A 3 -0.63 16.18 9.29
CA GLY A 3 -0.53 16.22 7.82
C GLY A 3 -0.19 14.87 7.18
N TYR A 4 0.77 14.13 7.77
CA TYR A 4 1.11 12.80 7.26
C TYR A 4 -0.07 11.82 7.38
N GLY A 5 -0.67 11.70 8.57
CA GLY A 5 -1.81 10.81 8.81
C GLY A 5 -2.99 11.13 7.89
N SER A 6 -3.42 12.39 7.83
CA SER A 6 -4.50 12.83 6.95
C SER A 6 -4.20 12.56 5.46
N SER A 7 -2.97 12.79 5.01
CA SER A 7 -2.58 12.46 3.63
C SER A 7 -2.67 10.97 3.33
N LYS A 8 -2.34 10.10 4.30
CA LYS A 8 -2.44 8.64 4.15
C LYS A 8 -3.88 8.14 4.26
N THR A 9 -4.72 8.77 5.07
CA THR A 9 -6.17 8.53 5.05
C THR A 9 -6.77 8.88 3.69
N ALA A 10 -6.41 10.04 3.13
CA ALA A 10 -6.86 10.45 1.80
C ALA A 10 -6.34 9.50 0.70
N LEU A 11 -5.08 9.06 0.77
CA LEU A 11 -4.52 8.06 -0.14
C LEU A 11 -5.36 6.79 -0.16
N ASN A 12 -5.73 6.26 1.00
CA ASN A 12 -6.56 5.06 1.04
C ASN A 12 -7.95 5.30 0.45
N ALA A 13 -8.57 6.47 0.69
CA ALA A 13 -9.85 6.85 0.08
C ALA A 13 -9.78 6.86 -1.45
N ILE A 14 -8.69 7.41 -1.99
CA ILE A 14 -8.41 7.43 -3.43
C ILE A 14 -8.21 6.01 -3.98
N THR A 15 -7.53 5.12 -3.24
CA THR A 15 -7.38 3.70 -3.62
C THR A 15 -8.73 3.04 -3.87
N LEU A 16 -9.71 3.22 -2.97
CA LEU A 16 -11.06 2.65 -3.14
C LEU A 16 -11.81 3.27 -4.32
N ALA A 17 -11.68 4.58 -4.52
CA ALA A 17 -12.30 5.27 -5.64
C ALA A 17 -11.77 4.72 -6.99
N PHE A 18 -10.46 4.63 -7.14
CA PHE A 18 -9.84 4.10 -8.37
C PHE A 18 -10.07 2.60 -8.55
N ALA A 19 -10.09 1.81 -7.47
CA ALA A 19 -10.45 0.40 -7.57
C ALA A 19 -11.83 0.20 -8.20
N ARG A 20 -12.80 1.07 -7.89
CA ARG A 20 -14.15 1.03 -8.49
C ARG A 20 -14.18 1.59 -9.90
N GLU A 21 -13.53 2.74 -10.12
CA GLU A 21 -13.53 3.42 -11.42
C GLU A 21 -12.82 2.59 -12.50
N LEU A 22 -11.74 1.89 -12.15
CA LEU A 22 -10.93 1.13 -13.09
C LEU A 22 -11.32 -0.35 -13.19
N ALA A 23 -12.26 -0.82 -12.36
CA ALA A 23 -12.76 -2.19 -12.42
C ALA A 23 -13.30 -2.61 -13.81
N PRO A 24 -14.05 -1.77 -14.56
CA PRO A 24 -14.50 -2.10 -15.91
C PRO A 24 -13.36 -2.33 -16.91
N HIS A 25 -12.15 -1.84 -16.60
CA HIS A 25 -10.94 -2.02 -17.40
C HIS A 25 -10.09 -3.22 -16.93
N GLY A 26 -10.57 -3.98 -15.95
CA GLY A 26 -9.85 -5.14 -15.39
C GLY A 26 -8.62 -4.76 -14.56
N MET A 27 -8.50 -3.50 -14.12
CA MET A 27 -7.37 -3.05 -13.29
C MET A 27 -7.64 -3.29 -11.81
N MET A 28 -6.58 -3.65 -11.08
CA MET A 28 -6.61 -3.81 -9.62
C MET A 28 -5.81 -2.68 -8.97
N VAL A 29 -6.34 -2.11 -7.90
CA VAL A 29 -5.72 -0.97 -7.20
C VAL A 29 -5.73 -1.24 -5.70
N ASN A 30 -4.56 -1.24 -5.05
CA ASN A 30 -4.44 -1.49 -3.61
C ASN A 30 -3.43 -0.52 -2.97
N ALA A 31 -3.58 -0.29 -1.67
CA ALA A 31 -2.61 0.43 -0.86
C ALA A 31 -1.66 -0.56 -0.17
N ALA A 32 -0.37 -0.24 -0.15
CA ALA A 32 0.67 -1.02 0.51
C ALA A 32 1.21 -0.29 1.74
N ALA A 33 1.37 -1.01 2.85
CA ALA A 33 2.08 -0.56 4.04
C ALA A 33 3.47 -1.24 4.09
N PRO A 34 4.55 -0.52 3.77
CA PRO A 34 5.90 -1.09 3.75
C PRO A 34 6.52 -1.28 5.15
N GLY A 35 5.82 -0.85 6.20
CA GLY A 35 6.33 -0.83 7.57
C GLY A 35 7.41 0.23 7.82
N TYR A 36 7.90 0.28 9.07
CA TYR A 36 8.89 1.27 9.50
C TYR A 36 10.29 0.91 8.98
N THR A 37 10.67 1.53 7.86
CA THR A 37 11.82 1.14 7.03
C THR A 37 12.99 2.12 7.15
N ALA A 38 14.23 1.63 7.14
CA ALA A 38 15.45 2.42 7.25
C ALA A 38 15.79 3.25 5.99
N THR A 39 14.96 4.24 5.68
CA THR A 39 15.14 5.19 4.57
C THR A 39 15.47 6.60 5.06
N ASP A 40 15.83 7.50 4.15
CA ASP A 40 16.07 8.92 4.42
C ASP A 40 14.87 9.59 5.13
N LEU A 41 13.63 9.24 4.72
CA LEU A 41 12.40 9.72 5.34
C LEU A 41 12.35 9.43 6.85
N ASN A 42 12.92 8.29 7.26
CA ASN A 42 12.98 7.84 8.64
C ASN A 42 14.37 8.05 9.28
N ALA A 43 15.25 8.84 8.64
CA ALA A 43 16.64 9.05 9.05
C ALA A 43 17.39 7.73 9.33
N HIS A 44 17.10 6.68 8.54
CA HIS A 44 17.61 5.32 8.70
C HIS A 44 17.35 4.67 10.07
N ARG A 45 16.32 5.09 10.81
CA ARG A 45 15.96 4.55 12.13
C ARG A 45 14.91 3.42 12.10
N GLY A 46 14.47 3.01 10.91
CA GLY A 46 13.51 1.92 10.74
C GLY A 46 14.12 0.55 11.06
N GLY A 47 13.29 -0.39 11.51
CA GLY A 47 13.71 -1.77 11.81
C GLY A 47 13.82 -2.68 10.58
N ARG A 48 13.30 -2.23 9.43
CA ARG A 48 13.28 -2.99 8.16
C ARG A 48 14.30 -2.47 7.16
N THR A 49 14.82 -3.37 6.33
CA THR A 49 15.58 -3.02 5.13
C THR A 49 14.66 -2.56 3.99
N VAL A 50 15.21 -1.88 2.99
CA VAL A 50 14.45 -1.47 1.80
C VAL A 50 13.93 -2.67 1.02
N GLN A 51 14.68 -3.77 1.00
CA GLN A 51 14.29 -5.03 0.35
C GLN A 51 13.05 -5.62 1.01
N GLN A 52 13.04 -5.74 2.35
CA GLN A 52 11.89 -6.22 3.12
C GLN A 52 10.66 -5.33 2.94
N ALA A 53 10.86 -4.02 2.83
CA ALA A 53 9.78 -3.05 2.61
C ALA A 53 9.18 -3.14 1.19
N ALA A 54 9.99 -3.49 0.20
CA ALA A 54 9.57 -3.59 -1.19
C ALA A 54 8.72 -4.84 -1.48
N GLU A 55 8.86 -5.91 -0.68
CA GLU A 55 8.17 -7.19 -0.90
C GLU A 55 6.66 -7.03 -1.08
N ILE A 56 5.98 -6.31 -0.19
CA ILE A 56 4.53 -6.08 -0.29
C ILE A 56 4.15 -5.29 -1.55
N ILE A 57 4.97 -4.30 -1.93
CA ILE A 57 4.72 -3.47 -3.11
C ILE A 57 4.82 -4.32 -4.38
N VAL A 58 5.90 -5.12 -4.48
CA VAL A 58 6.11 -6.03 -5.61
C VAL A 58 4.99 -7.07 -5.65
N ARG A 59 4.66 -7.70 -4.51
CA ARG A 59 3.59 -8.69 -4.41
C ARG A 59 2.26 -8.18 -4.94
N LEU A 60 1.86 -6.95 -4.58
CA LEU A 60 0.63 -6.34 -5.08
C LEU A 60 0.71 -5.96 -6.56
N ALA A 61 1.87 -5.52 -7.04
CA ALA A 61 2.08 -5.14 -8.44
C ALA A 61 2.11 -6.35 -9.39
N THR A 62 2.41 -7.55 -8.88
CA THR A 62 2.51 -8.79 -9.67
C THR A 62 1.39 -9.78 -9.36
N LEU A 63 0.23 -9.31 -8.86
CA LEU A 63 -0.92 -10.18 -8.65
C LEU A 63 -1.47 -10.71 -9.97
N GLU A 64 -1.89 -11.97 -9.95
CA GLU A 64 -2.68 -12.53 -11.05
C GLU A 64 -4.02 -11.79 -11.17
N PRO A 65 -4.56 -11.66 -12.40
CA PRO A 65 -5.89 -11.10 -12.62
C PRO A 65 -6.96 -11.76 -11.73
N GLY A 66 -7.84 -10.94 -11.14
CA GLY A 66 -8.86 -11.42 -10.20
C GLY A 66 -8.39 -11.51 -8.74
N GLY A 67 -7.17 -11.04 -8.44
CA GLY A 67 -6.69 -10.80 -7.09
C GLY A 67 -7.45 -9.68 -6.33
N PRO A 68 -7.03 -9.36 -5.10
CA PRO A 68 -7.67 -8.31 -4.30
C PRO A 68 -7.58 -6.94 -4.99
N THR A 69 -8.60 -6.11 -4.78
CA THR A 69 -8.64 -4.71 -5.22
C THR A 69 -9.39 -3.85 -4.19
N GLY A 70 -9.02 -2.59 -4.06
CA GLY A 70 -9.57 -1.64 -3.10
C GLY A 70 -9.13 -1.85 -1.65
N GLY A 71 -8.14 -2.70 -1.40
CA GLY A 71 -7.69 -3.03 -0.04
C GLY A 71 -6.42 -2.29 0.39
N TYR A 72 -6.08 -2.46 1.67
CA TYR A 72 -4.87 -1.97 2.30
C TYR A 72 -4.13 -3.16 2.93
N PHE A 73 -2.85 -3.35 2.60
CA PHE A 73 -2.10 -4.56 2.97
C PHE A 73 -0.68 -4.25 3.43
N ASP A 74 -0.18 -5.05 4.37
CA ASP A 74 1.24 -5.16 4.68
C ASP A 74 1.77 -6.56 4.30
N GLU A 75 2.95 -6.93 4.82
CA GLU A 75 3.55 -8.24 4.60
C GLU A 75 2.69 -9.40 5.11
N ASP A 76 2.01 -9.20 6.24
CA ASP A 76 1.22 -10.20 6.97
C ASP A 76 -0.20 -10.34 6.41
N GLY A 77 -0.69 -9.34 5.69
CA GLY A 77 -1.91 -9.44 4.90
C GLY A 77 -2.75 -8.17 4.95
N ALA A 78 -4.07 -8.36 4.97
CA ALA A 78 -5.02 -7.25 4.95
C ALA A 78 -5.03 -6.51 6.28
N LEU A 79 -5.01 -5.18 6.20
CA LEU A 79 -5.12 -4.28 7.33
C LEU A 79 -6.51 -3.63 7.37
N PRO A 80 -7.03 -3.30 8.56
CA PRO A 80 -8.28 -2.56 8.69
C PRO A 80 -8.10 -1.12 8.20
N TRP A 81 -9.06 -0.64 7.42
CA TRP A 81 -9.19 0.75 7.02
C TRP A 81 -10.64 1.08 6.65
#